data_AF-A0A975LDC9-F1
#
_entry.id   AF-A0A975LDC9-F1
#
_cell.length_a   1.000
_cell.length_b   1.000
_cell.length_c   1.000
_cell.angle_alpha   90.00
_cell.angle_beta   90.00
_cell.angle_gamma   90.00
#
_symmetry.space_group_name_H-M   'P 1'
#
loop_
_entity.id
_entity.type
_entity.pdbx_description
1 polymer ?
#
loop_
_entity_poly.entity_id
_entity_poly.type
_entity_poly.pdbx_seq_one_letter_code
_entity_poly.pdbx_strand_id
1 'polypeptide(L)' 'MPTYAPRAGDLVRDADDELWFVYASEAHPTHLYGINASYDPGQTGQPIKAVANQWGPLRLEHRPASITS' A
#
# COMPACT_ATOMS: atom_id res chain seq x y z
N MET A 1 16.51 -7.50 -8.17
CA MET A 1 16.26 -6.90 -6.83
C MET A 1 15.15 -7.72 -6.18
N PRO A 2 15.21 -8.04 -4.88
CA PRO A 2 14.10 -8.72 -4.23
C PRO A 2 12.82 -7.89 -4.42
N THR A 3 11.77 -8.54 -4.93
CA THR A 3 10.49 -7.88 -5.15
C THR A 3 9.95 -7.46 -3.79
N TYR A 4 9.73 -6.17 -3.60
CA TYR A 4 9.15 -5.66 -2.37
C TYR A 4 7.75 -6.27 -2.17
N ALA A 5 7.52 -6.85 -1.00
CA ALA A 5 6.23 -7.39 -0.60
C ALA A 5 5.57 -6.42 0.40
N PRO A 6 4.46 -5.75 0.02
CA PRO A 6 3.75 -4.81 0.88
C PRO A 6 3.12 -5.50 2.09
N ARG A 7 2.97 -4.76 3.18
CA ARG A 7 2.27 -5.13 4.41
C ARG A 7 1.40 -3.98 4.88
N ALA A 8 0.40 -4.28 5.69
CA ALA A 8 -0.38 -3.24 6.35
C ALA A 8 0.52 -2.39 7.25
N GLY A 9 0.31 -1.07 7.22
CA GLY A 9 1.12 -0.06 7.90
C GLY A 9 2.25 0.51 7.04
N ASP A 10 2.59 -0.08 5.90
CA ASP A 10 3.66 0.45 5.04
C ASP A 10 3.26 1.75 4.36
N LEU A 11 4.24 2.64 4.21
CA LEU A 11 4.22 3.73 3.26
C LEU A 11 5.08 3.35 2.06
N VAL A 12 4.52 3.45 0.86
CA VAL A 12 5.16 2.97 -0.37
C VAL A 12 5.04 4.02 -1.48
N ARG A 13 5.99 4.01 -2.41
CA ARG A 13 5.92 4.79 -3.65
C ARG A 13 5.70 3.89 -4.85
N ASP A 14 4.89 4.35 -5.80
CA ASP A 14 4.76 3.72 -7.12
C ASP A 14 5.85 4.20 -8.10
N ALA A 15 5.71 3.94 -9.40
CA ALA A 15 6.67 4.40 -10.39
C ALA A 15 6.57 5.90 -10.72
N ASP A 16 5.43 6.54 -10.39
CA ASP A 16 5.20 7.97 -10.58
C ASP A 16 5.58 8.79 -9.33
N ASP A 17 6.22 8.15 -8.35
CA ASP A 17 6.62 8.69 -7.05
C ASP A 17 5.45 9.16 -6.15
N GLU A 18 4.22 8.73 -6.43
CA GLU A 18 3.08 9.01 -5.54
C GLU A 18 3.15 8.16 -4.27
N LEU A 19 2.83 8.77 -3.13
CA LEU A 19 2.91 8.12 -1.81
C LEU A 19 1.58 7.45 -1.45
N TRP A 20 1.66 6.16 -1.13
CA TRP A 20 0.53 5.33 -0.75
C TRP A 20 0.68 4.79 0.67
N PHE A 21 -0.36 4.92 1.47
CA PHE A 21 -0.49 4.21 2.75
C PHE A 21 -1.19 2.87 2.53
N VAL A 22 -0.55 1.79 2.96
CA VAL A 22 -1.04 0.42 2.81
C VAL A 22 -1.74 -0.04 4.08
N TYR A 23 -2.93 -0.60 3.96
CA TYR A 23 -3.67 -1.16 5.10
C TYR A 23 -4.42 -2.45 4.72
N ALA A 24 -4.80 -3.22 5.72
CA ALA A 24 -5.71 -4.35 5.57
C ALA A 24 -7.13 -3.90 5.94
N SER A 25 -8.12 -4.32 5.15
CA SER A 25 -9.53 -4.09 5.49
C SER A 25 -9.97 -5.07 6.59
N GLU A 26 -10.78 -4.63 7.54
CA GLU A 26 -11.38 -5.52 8.54
C GLU A 26 -12.27 -6.61 7.91
N ALA A 27 -12.98 -6.27 6.82
CA ALA A 27 -13.81 -7.22 6.08
C ALA A 27 -12.97 -8.29 5.35
N HIS A 28 -11.73 -7.95 4.98
CA HIS A 28 -10.82 -8.80 4.25
C HIS A 28 -9.37 -8.65 4.76
N PRO A 29 -9.03 -9.25 5.93
CA PRO A 29 -7.74 -9.03 6.60
C PRO A 29 -6.52 -9.48 5.79
N THR A 30 -6.74 -10.37 4.81
CA THR A 30 -5.70 -10.88 3.91
C THR A 30 -5.51 -10.02 2.66
N HIS A 31 -6.43 -9.09 2.38
CA HIS A 31 -6.34 -8.18 1.25
C HIS A 31 -5.77 -6.84 1.70
N LEU A 32 -4.72 -6.43 1.00
CA LEU A 32 -4.09 -5.14 1.20
C LEU A 32 -4.64 -4.12 0.22
N TYR A 33 -4.91 -2.93 0.74
CA TYR A 33 -5.38 -1.77 0.01
C TYR A 33 -4.39 -0.62 0.17
N GLY A 34 -4.36 0.28 -0.81
CA GLY A 34 -3.63 1.53 -0.79
C GLY A 34 -4.57 2.71 -0.87
N ILE A 35 -4.23 3.78 -0.15
CA ILE A 35 -4.78 5.13 -0.33
C ILE A 35 -3.65 6.14 -0.53
N ASN A 36 -3.85 7.12 -1.40
CA ASN A 36 -2.94 8.24 -1.66
C ASN A 36 -3.64 9.57 -1.34
N ALA A 37 -2.95 10.69 -1.53
CA ALA A 37 -3.54 12.02 -1.30
C ALA A 37 -4.60 12.40 -2.35
N SER A 38 -4.52 11.83 -3.54
CA SER A 38 -5.45 12.03 -4.65
C SER A 38 -6.75 11.22 -4.51
N TYR A 39 -6.92 10.54 -3.39
CA TYR A 39 -7.97 9.56 -3.16
C TYR A 39 -9.36 10.17 -2.96
N ASP A 40 -10.38 9.55 -3.57
CA ASP A 40 -11.78 9.88 -3.35
C ASP A 40 -12.27 9.30 -2.00
N PRO A 41 -12.68 10.13 -1.03
CA PRO A 41 -13.11 9.67 0.30
C PRO A 41 -14.38 8.80 0.28
N GLY A 42 -15.12 8.75 -0.84
CA GLY A 42 -16.28 7.87 -0.99
C GLY A 42 -15.95 6.39 -1.24
N GLN A 43 -14.69 6.04 -1.48
CA GLN A 43 -14.26 4.68 -1.77
C GLN A 43 -13.54 4.04 -0.54
N THR A 44 -13.32 2.71 -0.54
CA THR A 44 -12.72 1.95 0.58
C THR A 44 -11.24 1.58 0.41
N GLY A 45 -10.59 2.08 -0.63
CA GLY A 45 -9.19 1.93 -1.03
C GLY A 45 -9.06 1.37 -2.44
N GLN A 46 -7.84 1.31 -2.96
CA GLN A 46 -7.53 0.51 -4.15
C GLN A 46 -6.75 -0.75 -3.76
N PRO A 47 -7.06 -1.94 -4.30
CA PRO A 47 -6.27 -3.13 -4.04
C PRO A 47 -4.80 -2.92 -4.40
N ILE A 48 -3.87 -3.14 -3.46
CA ILE A 48 -2.45 -2.75 -3.65
C ILE A 48 -1.79 -3.48 -4.83
N LYS A 49 -2.28 -4.69 -5.14
CA LYS A 49 -1.85 -5.46 -6.31
C LYS A 49 -2.28 -4.79 -7.61
N ALA A 50 -3.46 -4.19 -7.66
CA ALA A 50 -3.92 -3.44 -8.82
C ALA A 50 -3.06 -2.17 -9.01
N VAL A 51 -2.73 -1.49 -7.90
CA VAL A 51 -1.81 -0.34 -7.92
C VAL A 51 -0.47 -0.71 -8.56
N ALA A 52 0.15 -1.80 -8.09
CA ALA A 52 1.43 -2.25 -8.63
C ALA A 52 1.36 -2.68 -10.12
N ASN A 53 0.22 -3.20 -10.56
CA ASN A 53 0.03 -3.59 -11.95
C ASN A 53 -0.17 -2.38 -12.88
N GLN A 54 -0.82 -1.34 -12.38
CA GLN A 54 -1.18 -0.16 -13.17
C GLN A 54 -0.06 0.88 -13.22
N TRP A 55 0.58 1.15 -12.08
CA TRP A 55 1.60 2.19 -11.92
C TRP A 55 3.00 1.62 -11.64
N GLY A 56 3.20 0.32 -11.87
CA GLY A 56 4.51 -0.32 -11.76
C GLY A 56 4.90 -0.76 -10.35
N PRO A 57 6.12 -1.33 -10.19
CA PRO A 57 6.53 -1.98 -8.95
C PRO A 57 6.63 -0.98 -7.80
N LEU A 58 5.99 -1.32 -6.68
CA LEU A 58 6.03 -0.52 -5.46
C LEU A 58 7.42 -0.59 -4.81
N ARG A 59 7.85 0.54 -4.25
CA ARG A 59 9.06 0.69 -3.45
C ARG A 59 8.68 1.09 -2.03
N LEU A 60 9.34 0.50 -1.03
CA LEU A 60 9.12 0.88 0.36
C LEU A 60 9.73 2.27 0.63
N GLU A 61 8.91 3.20 1.10
CA GLU A 61 9.37 4.48 1.65
C GLU A 61 9.63 4.34 3.15
N HIS A 62 8.65 3.82 3.88
CA HIS A 62 8.73 3.66 5.32
C HIS A 62 7.91 2.46 5.79
N ARG A 63 8.48 1.70 6.73
CA ARG A 63 7.77 0.64 7.47
C ARG A 63 7.82 0.99 8.96
N PRO A 64 6.67 1.13 9.64
CA PRO A 64 6.68 1.33 11.07
C PRO A 64 7.35 0.14 11.75
N ALA A 65 8.09 0.43 12.83
CA ALA A 65 8.73 -0.62 13.61
C ALA A 65 7.67 -1.61 14.08
N SER A 66 7.88 -2.90 13.82
CA SER A 66 7.00 -3.93 14.34
C SER A 66 7.11 -3.92 15.86
N ILE A 67 6.04 -3.54 16.55
CA ILE A 67 5.97 -3.67 18.00
C ILE A 67 5.98 -5.18 18.28
N THR A 68 7.11 -5.66 18.78
CA THR A 68 7.21 -7.03 19.27
C THR A 68 6.73 -6.98 20.71
N SER A 69 5.46 -7.34 20.93
CA SER A 69 4.90 -7.55 22.27
C SER A 69 5.32 -8.89 22.84
#